data_AF-A0A9E0VDZ0-F1
#
_entry.id   AF-A0A9E0VDZ0-F1
#
_cell.length_a   1.000
_cell.length_b   1.000
_cell.length_c   1.000
_cell.angle_alpha   90.00
_cell.angle_beta   90.00
_cell.angle_gamma   90.00
#
_symmetry.space_group_name_H-M   'P 1'
#
loop_
_entity.id
_entity.type
_entity.pdbx_description
1 polymer ?
#
loop_
_entity_poly.entity_id
_entity_poly.type
_entity_poly.pdbx_seq_one_letter_code
_entity_poly.pdbx_strand_id
1 'polypeptide(L)'
;MQVGSKNILDDVMRFFGFGNEENEPKKNPAVVGGDRPAAGFGPPNGAIERNLVDRSGILRNGLDARFAARTENRFDYNQIQGVRGNRFVTAEFLNGVESMAQRIGTRPEYILAVMSFETGGTFDPGKRNGIGATGLIQFLPSTAEGLGTSTGALARMSSTEQLRYVEKYFDQPQFRGRLGSLEGLYTAVLSGRARQNGDDVLFTRGTRAYAQNPLDWDNDGRITAGEAVMPVAARMYGGVRAVQQRLVDGGFVPEDQQRNFADGRWGRNSAAALRRFQEANELPGTGLLDDRTARALFGLRPPVANPPAAATTGELSRGSHGPAVTNLQDNLIRLGFLTAAQKATGAGVFGPQTEAALREFQRHARVEPNGRFDAATERAMRDVNLGLGRATTAGNENLTKGIQDRLVELGFLTRAQVDTGYGTFGPRTEDAVRRFQAGRGLERTGRVDDATFAALFGGRRTGGEPTPTDVNYSTATNGRNYTVNPGILMTDALRPRLEELADRYHRQTGGSLQITSGYRPPARQAAAMYDLIEAHGTGYVRNLYADKTAVDQILAAYRNNNASRADAVAAMTRTIGDQVGHGVYISDHLRSRALDVATDANFRALSGIVREMGGSILNEGNHFHIEL
;
A
#
# COMPACT_ATOMS: atom_id res chain seq x y z
N MET A 1 -21.11 25.87 37.94
CA MET A 1 -21.69 24.54 38.27
C MET A 1 -21.08 23.51 37.34
N GLN A 2 -20.22 22.64 37.87
CA GLN A 2 -19.61 21.53 37.12
C GLN A 2 -20.71 20.53 36.75
N VAL A 3 -21.04 20.42 35.47
CA VAL A 3 -21.88 19.34 34.94
C VAL A 3 -20.94 18.39 34.23
N GLY A 4 -20.68 17.24 34.86
CA GLY A 4 -19.81 16.19 34.35
C GLY A 4 -20.23 15.69 32.98
N SER A 5 -19.24 15.26 32.20
CA SER A 5 -19.40 14.55 30.94
C SER A 5 -20.28 13.32 31.13
N LYS A 6 -21.58 13.42 30.83
CA LYS A 6 -22.44 12.25 30.66
C LYS A 6 -21.93 11.48 29.44
N ASN A 7 -21.41 10.28 29.66
CA ASN A 7 -21.03 9.38 28.58
C ASN A 7 -22.30 9.00 27.83
N ILE A 8 -22.31 9.15 26.50
CA ILE A 8 -23.31 8.55 25.62
C ILE A 8 -23.46 7.05 25.91
N LEU A 9 -22.37 6.41 26.34
CA LEU A 9 -22.33 5.03 26.81
C LEU A 9 -23.22 4.74 28.04
N ASP A 10 -23.40 5.70 28.95
CA ASP A 10 -24.27 5.51 30.13
C ASP A 10 -25.75 5.49 29.73
N ASP A 11 -26.14 6.18 28.66
CA ASP A 11 -27.51 6.20 28.16
C ASP A 11 -27.79 5.00 27.22
N VAL A 12 -26.81 4.57 26.43
CA VAL A 12 -26.91 3.37 25.59
C VAL A 12 -26.89 2.06 26.41
N MET A 13 -26.07 1.99 27.45
CA MET A 13 -25.96 0.78 28.28
C MET A 13 -27.10 0.61 29.28
N ARG A 14 -27.79 1.69 29.71
CA ARG A 14 -28.98 1.60 30.58
C ARG A 14 -30.14 0.79 29.98
N PHE A 15 -30.10 0.48 28.67
CA PHE A 15 -31.18 -0.18 27.96
C PHE A 15 -31.08 -1.72 27.89
N PHE A 16 -29.90 -2.33 27.96
CA PHE A 16 -29.73 -3.78 27.78
C PHE A 16 -30.01 -4.62 29.05
N GLY A 17 -31.10 -4.31 29.76
CA GLY A 17 -31.63 -5.17 30.80
C GLY A 17 -31.91 -6.57 30.24
N PHE A 18 -31.03 -7.52 30.52
CA PHE A 18 -31.29 -8.94 30.29
C PHE A 18 -32.38 -9.41 31.27
N GLY A 19 -33.62 -9.29 30.82
CA GLY A 19 -34.78 -9.96 31.38
C GLY A 19 -35.28 -10.98 30.36
N ASN A 20 -35.09 -12.25 30.70
CA ASN A 20 -35.82 -13.46 30.29
C ASN A 20 -36.79 -13.35 29.11
N GLU A 21 -36.54 -14.16 28.07
CA GLU A 21 -37.64 -14.66 27.23
C GLU A 21 -38.65 -15.43 28.10
N GLU A 22 -39.91 -15.16 27.82
CA GLU A 22 -41.09 -15.67 28.49
C GLU A 22 -41.17 -17.21 28.44
N ASN A 23 -41.34 -17.83 29.60
CA ASN A 23 -42.16 -19.03 29.78
C ASN A 23 -42.79 -19.01 31.18
N GLU A 24 -44.11 -19.11 31.20
CA GLU A 24 -45.01 -19.00 32.36
C GLU A 24 -44.93 -20.20 33.36
N PRO A 25 -45.60 -20.16 34.54
CA PRO A 25 -44.98 -20.44 35.83
C PRO A 25 -45.30 -21.83 36.39
N LYS A 26 -44.36 -22.43 37.15
CA LYS A 26 -44.70 -23.43 38.18
C LYS A 26 -43.82 -23.34 39.44
N LYS A 27 -44.47 -22.86 40.51
CA LYS A 27 -44.38 -23.22 41.94
C LYS A 27 -43.00 -23.31 42.63
N ASN A 28 -42.81 -22.39 43.58
CA ASN A 28 -41.99 -22.54 44.81
C ASN A 28 -42.47 -23.74 45.68
N PRO A 29 -41.70 -24.27 46.67
CA PRO A 29 -40.99 -23.46 47.67
C PRO A 29 -39.64 -23.97 48.25
N ALA A 30 -38.88 -22.99 48.79
CA ALA A 30 -38.09 -22.93 50.04
C ALA A 30 -37.18 -24.09 50.51
N VAL A 31 -35.98 -23.73 51.01
CA VAL A 31 -35.41 -23.99 52.39
C VAL A 31 -33.90 -23.59 52.36
N VAL A 32 -33.49 -22.49 53.02
CA VAL A 32 -32.79 -22.35 54.33
C VAL A 32 -31.40 -23.00 54.45
N GLY A 33 -30.39 -22.16 54.75
CA GLY A 33 -29.46 -22.42 55.88
C GLY A 33 -27.96 -22.59 55.57
N GLY A 34 -27.12 -21.82 56.27
CA GLY A 34 -25.91 -22.37 56.89
C GLY A 34 -24.53 -21.88 56.41
N ASP A 35 -24.03 -20.86 57.10
CA ASP A 35 -22.68 -20.73 57.70
C ASP A 35 -21.35 -20.78 56.91
N ARG A 36 -20.46 -19.90 57.41
CA ARG A 36 -19.06 -19.60 57.08
C ARG A 36 -18.08 -20.72 57.55
N PRO A 37 -16.75 -20.48 57.65
CA PRO A 37 -15.69 -20.31 56.63
C PRO A 37 -14.54 -21.34 56.82
N ALA A 38 -13.58 -21.49 55.88
CA ALA A 38 -12.15 -21.74 56.19
C ALA A 38 -11.26 -21.99 54.95
N ALA A 39 -10.12 -21.30 55.01
CA ALA A 39 -8.76 -21.66 54.60
C ALA A 39 -8.47 -22.89 53.71
N GLY A 40 -7.68 -22.62 52.66
CA GLY A 40 -6.43 -23.31 52.33
C GLY A 40 -6.55 -24.73 51.78
N PHE A 41 -6.07 -24.95 50.55
CA PHE A 41 -5.10 -26.01 50.21
C PHE A 41 -4.64 -25.82 48.75
N GLY A 42 -3.32 -25.76 48.58
CA GLY A 42 -2.67 -26.01 47.28
C GLY A 42 -2.82 -27.47 46.85
N PRO A 43 -2.32 -27.82 45.65
CA PRO A 43 -3.07 -28.60 44.67
C PRO A 43 -2.89 -30.11 44.78
N PRO A 44 -3.67 -30.86 44.00
CA PRO A 44 -3.06 -31.89 43.17
C PRO A 44 -3.48 -31.81 41.69
N ASN A 45 -2.49 -31.97 40.83
CA ASN A 45 -2.63 -32.30 39.42
C ASN A 45 -3.36 -33.63 39.22
N GLY A 46 -4.12 -33.76 38.12
CA GLY A 46 -4.48 -35.07 37.58
C GLY A 46 -5.76 -35.09 36.75
N ALA A 47 -5.59 -35.14 35.43
CA ALA A 47 -6.55 -35.67 34.45
C ALA A 47 -7.74 -34.81 34.03
N ILE A 48 -7.47 -33.71 33.30
CA ILE A 48 -8.10 -33.46 31.97
C ILE A 48 -7.02 -32.90 31.02
N GLU A 49 -5.94 -33.66 30.83
CA GLU A 49 -4.97 -33.48 29.74
C GLU A 49 -5.14 -34.63 28.74
N ARG A 50 -6.17 -34.60 27.90
CA ARG A 50 -6.24 -35.41 26.67
C ARG A 50 -7.12 -34.71 25.64
N ASN A 51 -6.61 -33.62 25.06
CA ASN A 51 -6.91 -33.14 23.69
C ASN A 51 -6.34 -31.74 23.38
N LEU A 52 -5.56 -31.15 24.29
CA LEU A 52 -4.69 -30.03 23.94
C LEU A 52 -3.38 -30.60 23.41
N VAL A 53 -3.32 -30.77 22.09
CA VAL A 53 -2.04 -31.00 21.41
C VAL A 53 -1.12 -29.84 21.77
N ASP A 54 -0.06 -30.20 22.48
CA ASP A 54 1.15 -29.44 22.76
C ASP A 54 1.53 -28.52 21.57
N ARG A 55 1.42 -27.22 21.79
CA ARG A 55 2.01 -26.17 20.94
C ARG A 55 3.01 -25.32 21.72
N SER A 56 3.51 -25.82 22.85
CA SER A 56 4.56 -25.14 23.60
C SER A 56 5.92 -25.19 22.87
N GLY A 57 6.08 -26.11 21.92
CA GLY A 57 7.20 -26.15 20.96
C GLY A 57 7.18 -25.09 19.85
N ILE A 58 6.09 -24.33 19.68
CA ILE A 58 6.01 -23.24 18.69
C ILE A 58 6.65 -21.93 19.23
N LEU A 59 6.96 -21.87 20.52
CA LEU A 59 7.49 -20.66 21.17
C LEU A 59 9.01 -20.53 21.20
N ARG A 60 9.78 -21.41 20.53
CA ARG A 60 11.25 -21.29 20.51
C ARG A 60 11.97 -21.41 19.17
N ASN A 61 11.35 -21.89 18.10
CA ASN A 61 11.96 -21.85 16.75
C ASN A 61 10.85 -21.99 15.69
N GLY A 62 10.57 -20.92 14.92
CA GLY A 62 9.74 -21.04 13.71
C GLY A 62 8.60 -20.04 13.50
N LEU A 63 8.48 -18.97 14.30
CA LEU A 63 7.49 -17.90 14.04
C LEU A 63 8.11 -16.56 13.57
N ASP A 64 9.43 -16.40 13.59
CA ASP A 64 10.04 -15.08 13.42
C ASP A 64 10.19 -14.61 11.96
N ALA A 65 10.30 -15.53 10.98
CA ALA A 65 10.55 -15.14 9.58
C ALA A 65 9.30 -14.74 8.78
N ARG A 66 8.10 -15.13 9.22
CA ARG A 66 6.83 -14.72 8.58
C ARG A 66 6.16 -13.53 9.28
N PHE A 67 6.59 -13.21 10.51
CA PHE A 67 6.04 -12.11 11.32
C PHE A 67 6.93 -10.85 11.34
N ALA A 68 8.25 -10.97 11.20
CA ALA A 68 9.15 -9.81 11.07
C ALA A 68 9.03 -9.08 9.70
N ALA A 69 8.23 -9.62 8.79
CA ALA A 69 8.03 -9.18 7.42
C ALA A 69 7.12 -7.96 7.20
N ARG A 70 6.42 -7.45 8.23
CA ARG A 70 5.28 -6.52 8.05
C ARG A 70 5.40 -5.20 8.83
N THR A 71 6.53 -4.51 8.77
CA THR A 71 6.78 -3.33 9.64
C THR A 71 6.71 -1.96 8.99
N GLU A 72 6.17 -1.79 7.77
CA GLU A 72 6.15 -0.45 7.12
C GLU A 72 4.78 0.09 6.69
N ASN A 73 3.68 -0.47 7.23
CA ASN A 73 2.32 0.03 6.98
C ASN A 73 1.38 -0.15 8.20
N ARG A 74 1.90 0.01 9.42
CA ARG A 74 1.13 -0.14 10.66
C ARG A 74 0.40 1.16 10.97
N PHE A 75 -0.90 1.08 11.22
CA PHE A 75 -1.70 2.20 11.74
C PHE A 75 -1.01 2.77 12.99
N ASP A 76 -0.76 4.08 13.04
CA ASP A 76 -0.15 4.69 14.23
C ASP A 76 -1.17 4.70 15.37
N TYR A 77 -1.07 3.73 16.29
CA TYR A 77 -2.00 3.64 17.42
C TYR A 77 -1.95 4.88 18.33
N ASN A 78 -0.88 5.69 18.31
CA ASN A 78 -0.81 6.91 19.13
C ASN A 78 -1.82 7.98 18.73
N GLN A 79 -2.36 7.90 17.51
CA GLN A 79 -3.41 8.80 17.05
C GLN A 79 -4.81 8.38 17.56
N ILE A 80 -4.95 7.15 18.07
CA ILE A 80 -6.19 6.71 18.72
C ILE A 80 -6.33 7.42 20.06
N GLN A 81 -7.49 8.04 20.27
CA GLN A 81 -7.77 8.79 21.49
C GLN A 81 -7.55 7.91 22.73
N GLY A 82 -6.66 8.34 23.62
CA GLY A 82 -6.39 7.63 24.87
C GLY A 82 -5.31 6.54 24.79
N VAL A 83 -4.63 6.34 23.65
CA VAL A 83 -3.50 5.40 23.56
C VAL A 83 -2.17 6.03 24.00
N ARG A 84 -1.82 7.20 23.46
CA ARG A 84 -0.52 7.82 23.71
C ARG A 84 -0.29 8.09 25.20
N GLY A 85 0.75 7.49 25.76
CA GLY A 85 1.15 7.68 27.17
C GLY A 85 0.22 7.02 28.20
N ASN A 86 -0.67 6.13 27.76
CA ASN A 86 -1.61 5.47 28.66
C ASN A 86 -0.95 4.28 29.40
N ARG A 87 -0.99 4.31 30.74
CA ARG A 87 -0.40 3.27 31.61
C ARG A 87 -0.96 1.86 31.37
N PHE A 88 -2.17 1.74 30.84
CA PHE A 88 -2.82 0.46 30.56
C PHE A 88 -2.58 -0.02 29.13
N VAL A 89 -2.03 0.82 28.25
CA VAL A 89 -1.69 0.49 26.86
C VAL A 89 -0.20 0.21 26.77
N THR A 90 0.21 -0.94 27.27
CA THR A 90 1.61 -1.40 27.22
C THR A 90 1.94 -2.00 25.86
N ALA A 91 3.24 -2.17 25.55
CA ALA A 91 3.67 -2.87 24.34
C ALA A 91 3.14 -4.32 24.29
N GLU A 92 3.11 -4.99 25.45
CA GLU A 92 2.56 -6.34 25.59
C GLU A 92 1.05 -6.37 25.27
N PHE A 93 0.29 -5.41 25.79
CA PHE A 93 -1.12 -5.25 25.48
C PHE A 93 -1.35 -5.03 23.98
N LEU A 94 -0.59 -4.13 23.33
CA LEU A 94 -0.69 -3.88 21.90
C LEU A 94 -0.37 -5.14 21.07
N ASN A 95 0.68 -5.89 21.42
CA ASN A 95 1.01 -7.14 20.75
C ASN A 95 -0.11 -8.20 20.93
N GLY A 96 -0.72 -8.23 22.11
CA GLY A 96 -1.89 -9.07 22.40
C GLY A 96 -3.09 -8.72 21.53
N VAL A 97 -3.39 -7.42 21.38
CA VAL A 97 -4.45 -6.92 20.50
C VAL A 97 -4.19 -7.29 19.05
N GLU A 98 -2.96 -7.14 18.55
CA GLU A 98 -2.59 -7.50 17.18
C GLU A 98 -2.76 -9.00 16.93
N SER A 99 -2.34 -9.82 17.88
CA SER A 99 -2.46 -11.27 17.80
C SER A 99 -3.93 -11.71 17.82
N MET A 100 -4.75 -11.11 18.69
CA MET A 100 -6.18 -11.35 18.75
C MET A 100 -6.87 -10.94 17.44
N ALA A 101 -6.55 -9.75 16.91
CA ALA A 101 -7.13 -9.24 15.67
C ALA A 101 -6.93 -10.21 14.48
N GLN A 102 -5.74 -10.82 14.39
CA GLN A 102 -5.46 -11.85 13.38
C GLN A 102 -6.33 -13.10 13.54
N ARG A 103 -6.55 -13.55 14.78
CA ARG A 103 -7.34 -14.76 15.07
C ARG A 103 -8.83 -14.57 14.79
N ILE A 104 -9.38 -13.41 15.17
CA ILE A 104 -10.81 -13.11 14.98
C ILE A 104 -11.14 -12.46 13.64
N GLY A 105 -10.13 -12.20 12.80
CA GLY A 105 -10.31 -11.67 11.44
C GLY A 105 -10.72 -10.19 11.39
N THR A 106 -10.11 -9.34 12.21
CA THR A 106 -10.37 -7.89 12.26
C THR A 106 -9.07 -7.07 12.24
N ARG A 107 -9.17 -5.74 12.36
CA ARG A 107 -8.04 -4.80 12.42
C ARG A 107 -7.73 -4.39 13.88
N PRO A 108 -6.45 -4.34 14.30
CA PRO A 108 -6.09 -3.95 15.66
C PRO A 108 -6.62 -2.57 16.07
N GLU A 109 -6.59 -1.59 15.15
CA GLU A 109 -7.09 -0.24 15.38
C GLU A 109 -8.60 -0.19 15.62
N TYR A 110 -9.39 -1.14 15.09
CA TYR A 110 -10.82 -1.24 15.38
C TYR A 110 -11.06 -1.72 16.80
N ILE A 111 -10.29 -2.71 17.27
CA ILE A 111 -10.35 -3.18 18.65
C ILE A 111 -9.96 -2.06 19.61
N LEU A 112 -8.87 -1.34 19.32
CA LEU A 112 -8.41 -0.21 20.14
C LEU A 112 -9.41 0.95 20.12
N ALA A 113 -10.06 1.23 19.00
CA ALA A 113 -11.10 2.26 18.89
C ALA A 113 -12.34 1.90 19.73
N VAL A 114 -12.79 0.64 19.66
CA VAL A 114 -13.87 0.14 20.51
C VAL A 114 -13.47 0.25 21.98
N MET A 115 -12.28 -0.23 22.38
CA MET A 115 -11.83 -0.13 23.77
C MET A 115 -11.70 1.32 24.25
N SER A 116 -11.18 2.20 23.40
CA SER A 116 -11.14 3.64 23.67
C SER A 116 -12.56 4.18 23.88
N PHE A 117 -13.52 3.81 23.03
CA PHE A 117 -14.89 4.27 23.16
C PHE A 117 -15.53 3.76 24.46
N GLU A 118 -15.50 2.45 24.69
CA GLU A 118 -16.09 1.73 25.84
C GLU A 118 -15.51 2.20 27.19
N THR A 119 -14.22 2.52 27.21
CA THR A 119 -13.55 3.02 28.42
C THR A 119 -13.46 4.55 28.47
N GLY A 120 -14.06 5.28 27.53
CA GLY A 120 -13.90 6.74 27.43
C GLY A 120 -12.44 7.21 27.30
N GLY A 121 -11.57 6.37 26.72
CA GLY A 121 -10.16 6.61 26.45
C GLY A 121 -9.22 6.18 27.56
N THR A 122 -9.71 5.60 28.66
CA THR A 122 -8.84 5.23 29.80
C THR A 122 -8.13 3.90 29.60
N PHE A 123 -8.67 2.98 28.78
CA PHE A 123 -8.19 1.60 28.65
C PHE A 123 -8.06 0.87 30.00
N ASP A 124 -8.78 1.34 31.02
CA ASP A 124 -8.71 0.80 32.38
C ASP A 124 -9.55 -0.49 32.46
N PRO A 125 -8.93 -1.67 32.70
CA PRO A 125 -9.65 -2.95 32.79
C PRO A 125 -10.60 -3.02 34.00
N GLY A 126 -10.46 -2.11 34.98
CA GLY A 126 -11.32 -1.95 36.14
C GLY A 126 -12.47 -0.97 35.95
N LYS A 127 -12.55 -0.25 34.82
CA LYS A 127 -13.58 0.76 34.60
C LYS A 127 -14.97 0.14 34.61
N ARG A 128 -15.84 0.67 35.46
CA ARG A 128 -17.21 0.19 35.66
C ARG A 128 -18.24 1.29 35.45
N ASN A 129 -19.32 0.98 34.75
CA ASN A 129 -20.44 1.91 34.57
C ASN A 129 -21.57 1.67 35.60
N GLY A 130 -22.62 2.48 35.55
CA GLY A 130 -23.73 2.46 36.52
C GLY A 130 -24.57 1.18 36.53
N ILE A 131 -24.52 0.36 35.47
CA ILE A 131 -25.21 -0.94 35.41
C ILE A 131 -24.28 -2.13 35.70
N GLY A 132 -23.03 -1.83 36.06
CA GLY A 132 -22.05 -2.80 36.46
C GLY A 132 -21.32 -3.52 35.33
N ALA A 133 -21.41 -2.99 34.11
CA ALA A 133 -20.55 -3.40 33.00
C ALA A 133 -19.10 -3.00 33.32
N THR A 134 -18.13 -3.88 33.05
CA THR A 134 -16.74 -3.70 33.48
C THR A 134 -15.72 -3.97 32.37
N GLY A 135 -14.65 -3.18 32.34
CA GLY A 135 -13.44 -3.47 31.60
C GLY A 135 -13.39 -2.92 30.18
N LEU A 136 -12.43 -3.43 29.41
CA LEU A 136 -11.99 -2.90 28.12
C LEU A 136 -13.10 -2.82 27.07
N ILE A 137 -14.08 -3.72 27.12
CA ILE A 137 -15.27 -3.70 26.24
C ILE A 137 -16.59 -3.62 27.03
N GLN A 138 -16.53 -3.19 28.29
CA GLN A 138 -17.68 -3.10 29.20
C GLN A 138 -18.51 -4.41 29.28
N PHE A 139 -17.89 -5.50 29.73
CA PHE A 139 -18.56 -6.78 29.93
C PHE A 139 -19.71 -6.65 30.93
N LEU A 140 -20.93 -6.97 30.50
CA LEU A 140 -22.08 -7.08 31.40
C LEU A 140 -21.89 -8.24 32.39
N PRO A 141 -22.47 -8.19 33.61
CA PRO A 141 -22.36 -9.27 34.58
C PRO A 141 -22.72 -10.66 34.02
N SER A 142 -23.82 -10.77 33.30
CA SER A 142 -24.26 -12.02 32.64
C SER A 142 -23.29 -12.49 31.55
N THR A 143 -22.74 -11.56 30.76
CA THR A 143 -21.72 -11.88 29.75
C THR A 143 -20.44 -12.39 30.41
N ALA A 144 -19.97 -11.75 31.49
CA ALA A 144 -18.79 -12.20 32.22
C ALA A 144 -18.99 -13.61 32.78
N GLU A 145 -20.17 -13.90 33.33
CA GLU A 145 -20.55 -15.23 33.81
C GLU A 145 -20.54 -16.28 32.68
N GLY A 146 -21.16 -15.97 31.54
CA GLY A 146 -21.17 -16.85 30.36
C GLY A 146 -19.79 -17.16 29.79
N LEU A 147 -18.80 -16.30 30.04
CA LEU A 147 -17.39 -16.50 29.66
C LEU A 147 -16.57 -17.24 30.73
N GLY A 148 -17.20 -17.67 31.81
CA GLY A 148 -16.59 -18.37 32.94
C GLY A 148 -15.77 -17.44 33.85
N THR A 149 -16.24 -16.22 34.08
CA THR A 149 -15.61 -15.25 35.00
C THR A 149 -16.65 -14.35 35.68
N SER A 150 -16.22 -13.25 36.31
CA SER A 150 -17.12 -12.24 36.86
C SER A 150 -16.59 -10.84 36.60
N THR A 151 -17.45 -9.82 36.64
CA THR A 151 -17.03 -8.43 36.51
C THR A 151 -16.06 -8.00 37.62
N GLY A 152 -16.17 -8.59 38.82
CA GLY A 152 -15.21 -8.38 39.90
C GLY A 152 -13.83 -9.00 39.64
N ALA A 153 -13.78 -10.18 39.00
CA ALA A 153 -12.51 -10.79 38.59
C ALA A 153 -11.88 -10.01 37.42
N LEU A 154 -12.69 -9.66 36.40
CA LEU A 154 -12.26 -8.85 35.26
C LEU A 154 -11.65 -7.51 35.72
N ALA A 155 -12.26 -6.85 36.71
CA ALA A 155 -11.77 -5.57 37.22
C ALA A 155 -10.37 -5.61 37.85
N ARG A 156 -9.92 -6.79 38.31
CA ARG A 156 -8.61 -6.98 38.95
C ARG A 156 -7.53 -7.44 37.97
N MET A 157 -7.90 -7.76 36.74
CA MET A 157 -6.95 -8.18 35.71
C MET A 157 -6.18 -6.98 35.19
N SER A 158 -4.94 -7.22 34.77
CA SER A 158 -4.27 -6.31 33.86
C SER A 158 -5.02 -6.21 32.52
N SER A 159 -4.75 -5.15 31.76
CA SER A 159 -5.32 -4.98 30.42
C SER A 159 -4.95 -6.16 29.51
N THR A 160 -3.71 -6.66 29.58
CA THR A 160 -3.24 -7.84 28.83
C THR A 160 -4.00 -9.12 29.24
N GLU A 161 -4.15 -9.40 30.53
CA GLU A 161 -4.88 -10.59 30.98
C GLU A 161 -6.34 -10.57 30.55
N GLN A 162 -6.97 -9.38 30.55
CA GLN A 162 -8.36 -9.23 30.17
C GLN A 162 -8.59 -9.50 28.67
N LEU A 163 -7.58 -9.37 27.81
CA LEU A 163 -7.67 -9.69 26.38
C LEU A 163 -8.12 -11.12 26.12
N ARG A 164 -7.80 -12.09 27.01
CA ARG A 164 -8.26 -13.48 26.85
C ARG A 164 -9.78 -13.60 26.90
N TYR A 165 -10.46 -12.73 27.66
CA TYR A 165 -11.92 -12.71 27.74
C TYR A 165 -12.54 -11.88 26.62
N VAL A 166 -11.84 -10.84 26.16
CA VAL A 166 -12.22 -10.08 24.96
C VAL A 166 -12.22 -11.02 23.75
N GLU A 167 -11.18 -11.83 23.60
CA GLU A 167 -11.08 -12.81 22.54
C GLU A 167 -12.15 -13.90 22.66
N LYS A 168 -12.35 -14.48 23.85
CA LYS A 168 -13.45 -15.45 24.07
C LYS A 168 -14.81 -14.88 23.73
N TYR A 169 -15.06 -13.61 24.02
CA TYR A 169 -16.30 -12.93 23.67
C TYR A 169 -16.47 -12.88 22.14
N PHE A 170 -15.44 -12.48 21.41
CA PHE A 170 -15.49 -12.36 19.95
C PHE A 170 -15.41 -13.70 19.20
N ASP A 171 -14.88 -14.77 19.80
CA ASP A 171 -14.86 -16.12 19.19
C ASP A 171 -16.19 -16.88 19.33
N GLN A 172 -17.21 -16.28 19.96
CA GLN A 172 -18.53 -16.91 20.04
C GLN A 172 -19.10 -17.18 18.63
N PRO A 173 -19.81 -18.31 18.41
CA PRO A 173 -20.24 -18.74 17.08
C PRO A 173 -21.03 -17.68 16.28
N GLN A 174 -21.84 -16.87 16.95
CA GLN A 174 -22.65 -15.82 16.31
C GLN A 174 -21.84 -14.68 15.68
N PHE A 175 -20.55 -14.56 16.00
CA PHE A 175 -19.67 -13.50 15.52
C PHE A 175 -18.65 -13.97 14.46
N ARG A 176 -18.45 -15.28 14.31
CA ARG A 176 -17.42 -15.81 13.39
C ARG A 176 -17.65 -15.35 11.95
N GLY A 177 -16.60 -14.78 11.35
CA GLY A 177 -16.64 -14.20 10.00
C GLY A 177 -17.34 -12.84 9.89
N ARG A 178 -17.87 -12.29 11.00
CA ARG A 178 -18.69 -11.07 11.01
C ARG A 178 -17.99 -9.83 11.58
N LEU A 179 -16.73 -9.95 12.02
CA LEU A 179 -16.00 -8.90 12.74
C LEU A 179 -15.01 -8.10 11.88
N GLY A 180 -15.00 -8.33 10.57
CA GLY A 180 -14.05 -7.71 9.64
C GLY A 180 -14.22 -6.21 9.41
N SER A 181 -15.37 -5.63 9.80
CA SER A 181 -15.65 -4.19 9.74
C SER A 181 -15.78 -3.60 11.15
N LEU A 182 -15.59 -2.27 11.26
CA LEU A 182 -15.76 -1.57 12.53
C LEU A 182 -17.22 -1.66 13.01
N GLU A 183 -18.17 -1.64 12.07
CA GLU A 183 -19.59 -1.89 12.27
C GLU A 183 -19.82 -3.26 12.88
N GLY A 184 -19.27 -4.31 12.28
CA GLY A 184 -19.45 -5.68 12.78
C GLY A 184 -18.89 -5.85 14.19
N LEU A 185 -17.71 -5.28 14.45
CA LEU A 185 -17.05 -5.36 15.75
C LEU A 185 -17.78 -4.56 16.84
N TYR A 186 -18.14 -3.32 16.56
CA TYR A 186 -18.79 -2.45 17.54
C TYR A 186 -20.24 -2.89 17.80
N THR A 187 -21.01 -3.24 16.77
CA THR A 187 -22.40 -3.67 16.96
C THR A 187 -22.52 -5.01 17.70
N ALA A 188 -21.49 -5.87 17.62
CA ALA A 188 -21.36 -7.03 18.49
C ALA A 188 -21.33 -6.59 19.96
N VAL A 189 -20.44 -5.67 20.34
CA VAL A 189 -20.34 -5.14 21.73
C VAL A 189 -21.61 -4.39 22.13
N LEU A 190 -22.13 -3.55 21.25
CA LEU A 190 -23.29 -2.70 21.49
C LEU A 190 -24.57 -3.51 21.71
N SER A 191 -24.82 -4.54 20.90
CA SER A 191 -26.14 -5.19 20.82
C SER A 191 -26.13 -6.71 20.89
N GLY A 192 -24.95 -7.32 21.06
CA GLY A 192 -24.77 -8.77 20.96
C GLY A 192 -24.94 -9.33 19.55
N ARG A 193 -25.06 -8.46 18.51
CA ARG A 193 -25.28 -8.85 17.12
C ARG A 193 -24.36 -8.07 16.19
N ALA A 194 -23.47 -8.77 15.48
CA ALA A 194 -22.59 -8.15 14.49
C ALA A 194 -23.34 -7.82 13.19
N ARG A 195 -23.38 -6.52 12.84
CA ARG A 195 -23.90 -5.95 11.60
C ARG A 195 -22.74 -5.37 10.80
N GLN A 196 -22.44 -5.95 9.65
CA GLN A 196 -21.26 -5.58 8.88
C GLN A 196 -21.50 -4.40 7.94
N ASN A 197 -22.74 -4.21 7.52
CA ASN A 197 -23.11 -3.13 6.61
C ASN A 197 -23.52 -1.89 7.42
N GLY A 198 -22.93 -0.74 7.08
CA GLY A 198 -23.28 0.54 7.68
C GLY A 198 -24.76 0.88 7.56
N ASP A 199 -25.43 0.44 6.49
CA ASP A 199 -26.85 0.70 6.23
C ASP A 199 -27.80 -0.20 7.04
N ASP A 200 -27.27 -1.20 7.77
CA ASP A 200 -28.09 -2.10 8.58
C ASP A 200 -28.81 -1.29 9.68
N VAL A 201 -30.14 -1.28 9.64
CA VAL A 201 -30.95 -0.60 10.65
C VAL A 201 -30.88 -1.34 11.98
N LEU A 202 -30.48 -0.62 13.02
CA LEU A 202 -30.48 -1.08 14.42
C LEU A 202 -31.82 -0.76 15.08
N PHE A 203 -32.29 0.48 14.94
CA PHE A 203 -33.52 0.95 15.57
C PHE A 203 -34.31 1.86 14.64
N THR A 204 -35.63 1.84 14.76
CA THR A 204 -36.55 2.68 13.97
C THR A 204 -37.37 3.58 14.87
N ARG A 205 -37.72 4.76 14.35
CA ARG A 205 -38.58 5.74 15.01
C ARG A 205 -39.88 5.07 15.50
N GLY A 206 -40.27 5.41 16.73
CA GLY A 206 -41.43 4.82 17.40
C GLY A 206 -41.11 3.63 18.31
N THR A 207 -39.90 3.08 18.25
CA THR A 207 -39.45 2.07 19.23
C THR A 207 -38.87 2.72 20.48
N ARG A 208 -38.98 2.05 21.63
CA ARG A 208 -38.30 2.48 22.88
C ARG A 208 -36.79 2.57 22.68
N ALA A 209 -36.22 1.64 21.91
CA ALA A 209 -34.80 1.61 21.61
C ALA A 209 -34.34 2.86 20.84
N TYR A 210 -35.08 3.28 19.81
CA TYR A 210 -34.78 4.51 19.07
C TYR A 210 -34.88 5.75 19.97
N ALA A 211 -35.92 5.87 20.79
CA ALA A 211 -36.11 7.04 21.66
C ALA A 211 -34.98 7.23 22.69
N GLN A 212 -34.27 6.16 23.05
CA GLN A 212 -33.16 6.19 24.01
C GLN A 212 -31.78 6.37 23.38
N ASN A 213 -31.68 6.25 22.05
CA ASN A 213 -30.43 6.37 21.31
C ASN A 213 -30.52 7.60 20.39
N PRO A 214 -30.02 8.77 20.80
CA PRO A 214 -30.05 9.98 19.97
C PRO A 214 -28.93 9.95 18.91
N LEU A 215 -28.93 8.93 18.05
CA LEU A 215 -27.89 8.64 17.06
C LEU A 215 -28.35 8.81 15.61
N ASP A 216 -29.62 9.13 15.38
CA ASP A 216 -30.18 9.42 14.05
C ASP A 216 -29.68 10.81 13.60
N TRP A 217 -28.56 10.81 12.88
CA TRP A 217 -27.78 12.01 12.56
C TRP A 217 -28.29 12.72 11.30
N ASP A 218 -28.97 12.02 10.41
CA ASP A 218 -29.58 12.58 9.21
C ASP A 218 -31.11 12.77 9.33
N ASN A 219 -31.69 12.32 10.46
CA ASN A 219 -33.09 12.48 10.85
C ASN A 219 -34.07 11.72 9.94
N ASP A 220 -33.63 10.65 9.29
CA ASP A 220 -34.44 9.83 8.40
C ASP A 220 -35.43 8.90 9.15
N GLY A 221 -35.33 8.81 10.48
CA GLY A 221 -36.16 7.97 11.32
C GLY A 221 -35.62 6.56 11.53
N ARG A 222 -34.37 6.30 11.16
CA ARG A 222 -33.64 5.07 11.37
C ARG A 222 -32.35 5.40 12.10
N ILE A 223 -31.87 4.44 12.88
CA ILE A 223 -30.51 4.45 13.43
C ILE A 223 -29.82 3.26 12.83
N THR A 224 -28.84 3.53 11.99
CA THR A 224 -28.07 2.51 11.28
C THR A 224 -26.80 2.12 12.03
N ALA A 225 -26.18 1.01 11.63
CA ALA A 225 -24.88 0.60 12.18
C ALA A 225 -23.80 1.67 11.95
N GLY A 226 -23.80 2.32 10.79
CA GLY A 226 -22.85 3.38 10.45
C GLY A 226 -23.00 4.61 11.36
N GLU A 227 -24.23 5.02 11.65
CA GLU A 227 -24.51 6.13 12.56
C GLU A 227 -24.08 5.83 14.00
N ALA A 228 -24.32 4.60 14.47
CA ALA A 228 -23.88 4.17 15.79
C ALA A 228 -22.35 4.09 15.92
N VAL A 229 -21.66 3.72 14.83
CA VAL A 229 -20.20 3.59 14.80
C VAL A 229 -19.47 4.92 14.68
N MET A 230 -20.08 5.96 14.11
CA MET A 230 -19.43 7.25 13.87
C MET A 230 -18.53 7.72 15.05
N PRO A 231 -19.03 7.78 16.31
CA PRO A 231 -18.20 8.29 17.42
C PRO A 231 -17.08 7.32 17.84
N VAL A 232 -17.17 6.04 17.48
CA VAL A 232 -16.10 5.04 17.60
C VAL A 232 -15.07 5.25 16.52
N ALA A 233 -15.49 5.43 15.26
CA ALA A 233 -14.60 5.71 14.13
C ALA A 233 -13.78 6.98 14.38
N ALA A 234 -14.39 8.02 14.93
CA ALA A 234 -13.70 9.25 15.30
C ALA A 234 -12.57 9.03 16.32
N ARG A 235 -12.64 8.01 17.19
CA ARG A 235 -11.56 7.70 18.16
C ARG A 235 -10.25 7.38 17.47
N MET A 236 -10.31 6.78 16.28
CA MET A 236 -9.13 6.49 15.47
C MET A 236 -8.40 7.75 14.99
N TYR A 237 -8.99 8.93 15.10
CA TYR A 237 -8.43 10.18 14.59
C TYR A 237 -8.43 11.29 15.65
N GLY A 238 -8.11 10.93 16.90
CA GLY A 238 -8.08 11.86 18.03
C GLY A 238 -9.44 12.17 18.68
N GLY A 239 -10.53 11.56 18.20
CA GLY A 239 -11.88 11.69 18.74
C GLY A 239 -12.75 12.72 18.00
N VAL A 240 -14.04 12.77 18.38
CA VAL A 240 -15.06 13.60 17.74
C VAL A 240 -14.65 15.08 17.62
N ARG A 241 -14.03 15.64 18.67
CA ARG A 241 -13.56 17.03 18.68
C ARG A 241 -12.53 17.30 17.58
N ALA A 242 -11.62 16.36 17.33
CA ALA A 242 -10.60 16.51 16.30
C ALA A 242 -11.23 16.50 14.90
N VAL A 243 -12.22 15.63 14.67
CA VAL A 243 -13.00 15.60 13.41
C VAL A 243 -13.73 16.92 13.20
N GLN A 244 -14.45 17.41 14.22
CA GLN A 244 -15.15 18.69 14.15
C GLN A 244 -14.20 19.86 13.90
N GLN A 245 -13.03 19.88 14.55
CA GLN A 245 -12.04 20.93 14.35
C GLN A 245 -11.52 20.93 12.90
N ARG A 246 -11.26 19.76 12.31
CA ARG A 246 -10.86 19.67 10.89
C ARG A 246 -11.93 20.20 9.93
N LEU A 247 -13.20 19.97 10.24
CA LEU A 247 -14.31 20.51 9.45
C LEU A 247 -14.41 22.03 9.56
N VAL A 248 -14.13 22.59 10.74
CA VAL A 248 -14.04 24.05 10.95
C VAL A 248 -12.85 24.62 10.17
N ASP A 249 -11.65 24.06 10.36
CA ASP A 249 -10.41 24.52 9.72
C ASP A 249 -10.47 24.42 8.19
N GLY A 250 -11.19 23.41 7.67
CA GLY A 250 -11.42 23.20 6.24
C GLY A 250 -12.52 24.09 5.64
N GLY A 251 -13.21 24.91 6.43
CA GLY A 251 -14.26 25.81 5.94
C GLY A 251 -15.60 25.14 5.64
N PHE A 252 -15.85 23.94 6.17
CA PHE A 252 -17.09 23.19 5.93
C PHE A 252 -18.21 23.52 6.94
N VAL A 253 -17.89 24.35 7.93
CA VAL A 253 -18.82 24.84 8.97
C VAL A 253 -19.16 26.31 8.69
N PRO A 254 -20.46 26.68 8.59
CA PRO A 254 -20.90 28.06 8.40
C PRO A 254 -20.32 28.97 9.48
N GLU A 255 -19.92 30.19 9.11
CA GLU A 255 -19.23 31.13 10.01
C GLU A 255 -20.03 31.41 11.29
N ASP A 256 -21.35 31.54 11.18
CA ASP A 256 -22.29 31.74 12.30
C ASP A 256 -22.40 30.53 13.24
N GLN A 257 -21.97 29.34 12.79
CA GLN A 257 -22.01 28.08 13.52
C GLN A 257 -20.65 27.62 14.05
N GLN A 258 -19.54 28.26 13.66
CA GLN A 258 -18.19 27.84 14.05
C GLN A 258 -17.94 27.96 15.56
N ARG A 259 -18.59 28.94 16.22
CA ARG A 259 -18.41 29.16 17.65
C ARG A 259 -18.93 27.96 18.45
N ASN A 260 -18.03 27.31 19.18
CA ASN A 260 -18.28 26.08 19.95
C ASN A 260 -18.68 24.86 19.10
N PHE A 261 -18.42 24.86 17.79
CA PHE A 261 -18.74 23.70 16.93
C PHE A 261 -17.97 22.44 17.33
N ALA A 262 -16.66 22.58 17.60
CA ALA A 262 -15.81 21.49 18.04
C ALA A 262 -15.98 21.20 19.54
N ASP A 263 -17.19 20.86 19.97
CA ASP A 263 -17.55 20.58 21.37
C ASP A 263 -17.21 19.15 21.81
N GLY A 264 -16.84 18.27 20.88
CA GLY A 264 -16.56 16.86 21.11
C GLY A 264 -17.82 15.99 21.19
N ARG A 265 -18.99 16.51 20.79
CA ARG A 265 -20.26 15.78 20.72
C ARG A 265 -20.71 15.73 19.28
N TRP A 266 -20.89 14.52 18.75
CA TRP A 266 -21.41 14.41 17.39
C TRP A 266 -22.92 14.67 17.38
N GLY A 267 -23.39 15.29 16.30
CA GLY A 267 -24.78 15.67 16.13
C GLY A 267 -25.06 16.04 14.68
N ARG A 268 -26.31 16.43 14.41
CA ARG A 268 -26.78 16.76 13.05
C ARG A 268 -25.91 17.81 12.35
N ASN A 269 -25.46 18.84 13.06
CA ASN A 269 -24.59 19.88 12.49
C ASN A 269 -23.21 19.32 12.10
N SER A 270 -22.66 18.40 12.89
CA SER A 270 -21.42 17.69 12.57
C SER A 270 -21.58 16.79 11.34
N ALA A 271 -22.68 16.03 11.26
CA ALA A 271 -22.99 15.19 10.10
C ALA A 271 -23.22 16.02 8.82
N ALA A 272 -23.91 17.15 8.93
CA ALA A 272 -24.13 18.08 7.81
C ALA A 272 -22.82 18.72 7.33
N ALA A 273 -21.94 19.15 8.24
CA ALA A 273 -20.62 19.67 7.88
C ALA A 273 -19.75 18.59 7.22
N LEU A 274 -19.78 17.35 7.73
CA LEU A 274 -19.06 16.23 7.13
C LEU A 274 -19.61 15.88 5.75
N ARG A 275 -20.93 15.97 5.54
CA ARG A 275 -21.58 15.78 4.24
C ARG A 275 -21.11 16.81 3.21
N ARG A 276 -21.01 18.09 3.59
CA ARG A 276 -20.45 19.14 2.73
C ARG A 276 -18.99 18.89 2.40
N PHE A 277 -18.20 18.45 3.38
CA PHE A 277 -16.83 18.04 3.15
C PHE A 277 -16.77 16.90 2.12
N GLN A 278 -17.60 15.87 2.28
CA GLN A 278 -17.66 14.74 1.37
C GLN A 278 -18.04 15.18 -0.05
N GLU A 279 -19.11 15.96 -0.20
CA GLU A 279 -19.58 16.48 -1.50
C GLU A 279 -18.50 17.33 -2.18
N ALA A 280 -17.82 18.22 -1.45
CA ALA A 280 -16.74 19.05 -1.97
C ALA A 280 -15.48 18.27 -2.38
N ASN A 281 -15.33 17.04 -1.87
CA ASN A 281 -14.21 16.14 -2.16
C ASN A 281 -14.64 14.94 -3.03
N GLU A 282 -15.80 15.02 -3.70
CA GLU A 282 -16.35 13.97 -4.57
C GLU A 282 -16.53 12.62 -3.88
N LEU A 283 -16.76 12.63 -2.57
CA LEU A 283 -17.09 11.47 -1.75
C LEU A 283 -18.62 11.33 -1.62
N PRO A 284 -19.15 10.11 -1.37
CA PRO A 284 -20.55 9.95 -1.03
C PRO A 284 -20.91 10.80 0.19
N GLY A 285 -21.88 11.70 0.04
CA GLY A 285 -22.35 12.60 1.09
C GLY A 285 -23.20 11.85 2.13
N THR A 286 -22.62 10.90 2.85
CA THR A 286 -23.29 10.09 3.88
C THR A 286 -23.41 10.81 5.22
N GLY A 287 -22.56 11.81 5.47
CA GLY A 287 -22.41 12.43 6.78
C GLY A 287 -21.75 11.53 7.84
N LEU A 288 -21.17 10.39 7.41
CA LEU A 288 -20.50 9.41 8.26
C LEU A 288 -18.99 9.36 8.01
N LEU A 289 -18.21 9.11 9.07
CA LEU A 289 -16.75 9.07 9.01
C LEU A 289 -16.24 7.67 8.65
N ASP A 290 -16.47 7.25 7.40
CA ASP A 290 -15.87 6.02 6.88
C ASP A 290 -14.35 6.16 6.63
N ASP A 291 -13.68 5.05 6.32
CA ASP A 291 -12.24 5.02 6.07
C ASP A 291 -11.82 6.01 4.96
N ARG A 292 -12.65 6.23 3.94
CA ARG A 292 -12.33 7.11 2.80
C ARG A 292 -12.43 8.58 3.19
N THR A 293 -13.49 8.91 3.91
CA THR A 293 -13.80 10.24 4.44
C THR A 293 -12.75 10.65 5.47
N ALA A 294 -12.38 9.77 6.39
CA ALA A 294 -11.36 10.07 7.39
C ALA A 294 -9.99 10.35 6.78
N ARG A 295 -9.58 9.58 5.75
CA ARG A 295 -8.31 9.83 5.06
C ARG A 295 -8.28 11.20 4.40
N ALA A 296 -9.35 11.53 3.67
CA ALA A 296 -9.47 12.81 3.01
C ALA A 296 -9.46 13.96 4.03
N LEU A 297 -10.24 13.83 5.11
CA LEU A 297 -10.41 14.90 6.10
C LEU A 297 -9.14 15.20 6.90
N PHE A 298 -8.36 14.17 7.23
CA PHE A 298 -7.14 14.33 8.01
C PHE A 298 -5.88 14.47 7.14
N GLY A 299 -6.04 14.56 5.81
CA GLY A 299 -4.90 14.59 4.88
C GLY A 299 -3.99 13.37 5.05
N LEU A 300 -4.53 12.26 5.54
CA LEU A 300 -3.78 11.05 5.76
C LEU A 300 -3.55 10.42 4.40
N ARG A 301 -2.27 10.16 4.07
CA ARG A 301 -1.94 9.24 2.98
C ARG A 301 -2.79 7.98 3.16
N PRO A 302 -3.50 7.50 2.13
CA PRO A 302 -4.40 6.38 2.30
C PRO A 302 -3.64 5.18 2.88
N PRO A 303 -4.03 4.60 4.03
CA PRO A 303 -3.54 3.28 4.42
C PRO A 303 -3.98 2.34 3.32
N VAL A 304 -3.01 1.85 2.57
CA VAL A 304 -3.15 1.01 1.39
C VAL A 304 -4.32 0.06 1.63
N ALA A 305 -5.43 0.30 0.93
CA ALA A 305 -6.64 -0.47 1.19
C ALA A 305 -6.30 -1.92 0.87
N ASN A 306 -6.39 -2.80 1.87
CA ASN A 306 -6.72 -4.17 1.55
C ASN A 306 -8.07 -4.10 0.82
N PRO A 307 -8.17 -4.60 -0.42
CA PRO A 307 -9.48 -4.78 -1.03
C PRO A 307 -10.35 -5.64 -0.11
N PRO A 308 -11.69 -5.45 -0.12
CA PRO A 308 -12.60 -6.32 0.61
C PRO A 308 -12.23 -7.79 0.32
N ALA A 309 -12.14 -8.59 1.38
CA ALA A 309 -11.97 -10.02 1.24
C ALA A 309 -13.15 -10.56 0.42
N ALA A 310 -12.81 -11.20 -0.69
CA ALA A 310 -13.67 -12.01 -1.55
C ALA A 310 -14.83 -11.28 -2.27
N ALA A 311 -14.49 -10.55 -3.33
CA ALA A 311 -15.19 -10.72 -4.59
C ALA A 311 -14.18 -11.24 -5.61
N THR A 312 -14.32 -12.51 -6.02
CA THR A 312 -13.68 -13.05 -7.22
C THR A 312 -14.09 -12.18 -8.41
N THR A 313 -13.28 -11.18 -8.74
CA THR A 313 -13.43 -10.41 -9.98
C THR A 313 -12.40 -10.94 -10.95
N GLY A 314 -12.88 -11.49 -12.06
CA GLY A 314 -12.04 -12.04 -13.11
C GLY A 314 -11.09 -11.00 -13.68
N GLU A 315 -10.05 -11.51 -14.32
CA GLU A 315 -9.13 -10.78 -15.20
C GLU A 315 -9.85 -9.70 -16.02
N LEU A 316 -9.42 -8.44 -15.92
CA LEU A 316 -9.97 -7.37 -16.76
C LEU A 316 -9.23 -7.32 -18.08
N SER A 317 -9.96 -7.15 -19.18
CA SER A 317 -9.39 -7.03 -20.52
C SER A 317 -10.25 -6.11 -21.38
N ARG A 318 -9.86 -5.87 -22.63
CA ARG A 318 -10.62 -5.02 -23.55
C ARG A 318 -12.10 -5.43 -23.59
N GLY A 319 -13.00 -4.48 -23.38
CA GLY A 319 -14.44 -4.70 -23.34
C GLY A 319 -15.01 -4.91 -21.93
N SER A 320 -14.18 -5.18 -20.91
CA SER A 320 -14.59 -5.10 -19.51
C SER A 320 -15.11 -3.69 -19.19
N HIS A 321 -16.09 -3.59 -18.28
CA HIS A 321 -16.64 -2.32 -17.83
C HIS A 321 -17.09 -2.38 -16.37
N GLY A 322 -17.30 -1.22 -15.75
CA GLY A 322 -17.77 -1.10 -14.37
C GLY A 322 -16.68 -0.67 -13.37
N PRO A 323 -16.98 -0.74 -12.06
CA PRO A 323 -16.13 -0.14 -11.02
C PRO A 323 -14.69 -0.68 -10.95
N ALA A 324 -14.50 -1.96 -11.28
CA ALA A 324 -13.16 -2.56 -11.33
C ALA A 324 -12.27 -1.93 -12.41
N VAL A 325 -12.85 -1.57 -13.56
CA VAL A 325 -12.15 -0.87 -14.64
C VAL A 325 -11.89 0.59 -14.26
N THR A 326 -12.83 1.25 -13.60
CA THR A 326 -12.60 2.61 -13.07
C THR A 326 -11.41 2.63 -12.11
N ASN A 327 -11.34 1.66 -11.19
CA ASN A 327 -10.22 1.52 -10.26
C ASN A 327 -8.89 1.27 -10.98
N LEU A 328 -8.89 0.43 -12.01
CA LEU A 328 -7.71 0.22 -12.85
C LEU A 328 -7.25 1.53 -13.53
N GLN A 329 -8.19 2.25 -14.14
CA GLN A 329 -7.90 3.53 -14.80
C GLN A 329 -7.35 4.57 -13.81
N ASP A 330 -7.89 4.63 -12.58
CA ASP A 330 -7.41 5.54 -11.54
C ASP A 330 -5.98 5.20 -11.08
N ASN A 331 -5.66 3.91 -10.94
CA ASN A 331 -4.29 3.50 -10.65
C ASN A 331 -3.35 3.85 -11.80
N LEU A 332 -3.74 3.59 -13.05
CA LEU A 332 -2.94 3.97 -14.22
C LEU A 332 -2.73 5.48 -14.32
N ILE A 333 -3.71 6.30 -13.88
CA ILE A 333 -3.54 7.75 -13.78
C ILE A 333 -2.50 8.12 -12.72
N ARG A 334 -2.62 7.58 -11.51
CA ARG A 334 -1.67 7.87 -10.42
C ARG A 334 -0.24 7.48 -10.77
N LEU A 335 -0.08 6.36 -11.46
CA LEU A 335 1.22 5.86 -11.92
C LEU A 335 1.74 6.58 -13.17
N GLY A 336 0.98 7.50 -13.76
CA GLY A 336 1.39 8.31 -14.90
C GLY A 336 1.31 7.59 -16.25
N PHE A 337 0.60 6.47 -16.35
CA PHE A 337 0.38 5.73 -17.60
C PHE A 337 -0.91 6.13 -18.33
N LEU A 338 -1.82 6.82 -17.64
CA LEU A 338 -3.07 7.33 -18.19
C LEU A 338 -3.29 8.77 -17.72
N THR A 339 -3.97 9.59 -18.50
CA THR A 339 -4.38 10.94 -18.09
C THR A 339 -5.86 10.97 -17.73
N ALA A 340 -6.26 11.93 -16.90
CA ALA A 340 -7.68 12.16 -16.61
C ALA A 340 -8.49 12.43 -17.90
N ALA A 341 -7.88 13.14 -18.87
CA ALA A 341 -8.48 13.38 -20.17
C ALA A 341 -8.69 12.08 -20.98
N GLN A 342 -7.71 11.18 -20.99
CA GLN A 342 -7.85 9.86 -21.62
C GLN A 342 -8.94 9.03 -20.92
N LYS A 343 -8.96 9.00 -19.57
CA LYS A 343 -10.05 8.33 -18.82
C LYS A 343 -11.42 8.91 -19.14
N ALA A 344 -11.55 10.23 -19.30
CA ALA A 344 -12.83 10.88 -19.59
C ALA A 344 -13.46 10.40 -20.92
N THR A 345 -12.65 9.94 -21.88
CA THR A 345 -13.16 9.38 -23.16
C THR A 345 -13.78 7.98 -23.02
N GLY A 346 -13.65 7.32 -21.86
CA GLY A 346 -14.10 5.96 -21.64
C GLY A 346 -14.07 5.55 -20.16
N ALA A 347 -14.65 6.38 -19.29
CA ALA A 347 -14.60 6.16 -17.84
C ALA A 347 -15.34 4.87 -17.46
N GLY A 348 -14.66 3.99 -16.73
CA GLY A 348 -15.20 2.69 -16.35
C GLY A 348 -15.35 1.70 -17.51
N VAL A 349 -14.74 1.97 -18.67
CA VAL A 349 -14.73 1.08 -19.84
C VAL A 349 -13.28 0.75 -20.24
N PHE A 350 -12.96 -0.53 -20.36
CA PHE A 350 -11.61 -0.98 -20.68
C PHE A 350 -11.44 -0.92 -22.19
N GLY A 351 -11.16 0.29 -22.68
CA GLY A 351 -10.93 0.58 -24.09
C GLY A 351 -9.47 0.46 -24.53
N PRO A 352 -9.16 0.80 -25.80
CA PRO A 352 -7.80 0.73 -26.35
C PRO A 352 -6.77 1.55 -25.56
N GLN A 353 -7.17 2.71 -25.02
CA GLN A 353 -6.29 3.57 -24.23
C GLN A 353 -5.95 2.95 -22.86
N THR A 354 -6.92 2.33 -22.19
CA THR A 354 -6.69 1.60 -20.93
C THR A 354 -5.79 0.39 -21.15
N GLU A 355 -5.97 -0.33 -22.25
CA GLU A 355 -5.08 -1.44 -22.62
C GLU A 355 -3.66 -0.99 -22.90
N ALA A 356 -3.48 0.07 -23.70
CA ALA A 356 -2.16 0.62 -24.01
C ALA A 356 -1.44 1.08 -22.74
N ALA A 357 -2.13 1.83 -21.87
CA ALA A 357 -1.61 2.26 -20.58
C ALA A 357 -1.23 1.06 -19.69
N LEU A 358 -2.04 0.01 -19.67
CA LEU A 358 -1.73 -1.20 -18.90
C LEU A 358 -0.51 -1.94 -19.45
N ARG A 359 -0.37 -2.06 -20.77
CA ARG A 359 0.81 -2.68 -21.40
C ARG A 359 2.08 -1.91 -21.08
N GLU A 360 2.03 -0.58 -21.05
CA GLU A 360 3.18 0.23 -20.60
C GLU A 360 3.54 -0.05 -19.15
N PHE A 361 2.55 -0.03 -18.24
CA PHE A 361 2.79 -0.41 -16.85
C PHE A 361 3.44 -1.80 -16.74
N GLN A 362 2.88 -2.80 -17.44
CA GLN A 362 3.36 -4.19 -17.43
C GLN A 362 4.81 -4.31 -17.90
N ARG A 363 5.20 -3.58 -18.96
CA ARG A 363 6.59 -3.51 -19.45
C ARG A 363 7.55 -3.01 -18.36
N HIS A 364 7.22 -1.88 -17.74
CA HIS A 364 8.08 -1.28 -16.70
C HIS A 364 8.13 -2.13 -15.43
N ALA A 365 7.03 -2.81 -15.11
CA ALA A 365 6.94 -3.75 -14.00
C ALA A 365 7.58 -5.12 -14.28
N ARG A 366 8.05 -5.37 -15.52
CA ARG A 366 8.56 -6.66 -16.00
C ARG A 366 7.61 -7.84 -15.75
N VAL A 367 6.31 -7.59 -15.89
CA VAL A 367 5.31 -8.66 -16.03
C VAL A 367 4.96 -8.80 -17.51
N GLU A 368 4.30 -9.90 -17.89
CA GLU A 368 3.95 -10.12 -19.29
C GLU A 368 3.07 -8.97 -19.80
N PRO A 369 3.46 -8.25 -20.87
CA PRO A 369 2.73 -7.08 -21.36
C PRO A 369 1.54 -7.50 -22.23
N ASN A 370 0.70 -8.39 -21.72
CA ASN A 370 -0.42 -9.03 -22.41
C ASN A 370 -1.66 -8.12 -22.53
N GLY A 371 -1.66 -6.94 -21.89
CA GLY A 371 -2.75 -5.97 -21.89
C GLY A 371 -3.94 -6.36 -21.02
N ARG A 372 -3.76 -7.32 -20.12
CA ARG A 372 -4.79 -7.86 -19.24
C ARG A 372 -4.45 -7.58 -17.79
N PHE A 373 -5.44 -7.17 -17.00
CA PHE A 373 -5.27 -6.99 -15.57
C PHE A 373 -5.42 -8.34 -14.86
N ASP A 374 -4.39 -9.17 -15.04
CA ASP A 374 -4.26 -10.49 -14.44
C ASP A 374 -3.62 -10.43 -13.03
N ALA A 375 -3.50 -11.59 -12.38
CA ALA A 375 -2.96 -11.66 -11.02
C ALA A 375 -1.50 -11.17 -10.91
N ALA A 376 -0.69 -11.34 -11.95
CA ALA A 376 0.70 -10.87 -11.96
C ALA A 376 0.76 -9.34 -12.05
N THR A 377 -0.07 -8.77 -12.92
CA THR A 377 -0.21 -7.33 -13.14
C THR A 377 -0.81 -6.64 -11.92
N GLU A 378 -1.84 -7.22 -11.33
CA GLU A 378 -2.45 -6.75 -10.08
C GLU A 378 -1.42 -6.74 -8.95
N ARG A 379 -0.64 -7.83 -8.80
CA ARG A 379 0.42 -7.91 -7.79
C ARG A 379 1.47 -6.83 -7.98
N ALA A 380 1.97 -6.66 -9.21
CA ALA A 380 2.97 -5.63 -9.49
C ALA A 380 2.44 -4.20 -9.22
N MET A 381 1.21 -3.92 -9.63
CA MET A 381 0.58 -2.61 -9.41
C MET A 381 0.38 -2.34 -7.92
N ARG A 382 -0.03 -3.37 -7.18
CA ARG A 382 -0.15 -3.34 -5.72
C ARG A 382 1.20 -3.07 -5.05
N ASP A 383 2.27 -3.73 -5.47
CA ASP A 383 3.62 -3.56 -4.92
C ASP A 383 4.15 -2.13 -5.13
N VAL A 384 3.87 -1.51 -6.29
CA VAL A 384 4.20 -0.10 -6.54
C VAL A 384 3.37 0.83 -5.65
N ASN A 385 2.05 0.62 -5.59
CA ASN A 385 1.14 1.42 -4.75
C ASN A 385 1.46 1.31 -3.25
N LEU A 386 2.12 0.23 -2.83
CA LEU A 386 2.58 0.00 -1.46
C LEU A 386 3.92 0.70 -1.13
N GLY A 387 4.68 1.14 -2.14
CA GLY A 387 6.02 1.70 -1.95
C GLY A 387 7.10 0.64 -1.83
N LEU A 388 7.65 0.17 -2.95
CA LEU A 388 8.68 -0.89 -2.97
C LEU A 388 10.00 -0.42 -2.34
N GLY A 389 10.58 -1.18 -1.43
CA GLY A 389 11.79 -0.77 -0.71
C GLY A 389 12.57 -1.93 -0.09
N ARG A 390 13.64 -1.64 0.65
CA ARG A 390 14.49 -2.68 1.25
C ARG A 390 13.78 -3.55 2.28
N ALA A 391 12.80 -2.99 2.99
CA ALA A 391 12.03 -3.69 4.02
C ALA A 391 10.69 -4.27 3.49
N THR A 392 10.40 -4.17 2.18
CA THR A 392 9.20 -4.81 1.63
C THR A 392 9.44 -6.30 1.43
N THR A 393 8.71 -7.16 2.13
CA THR A 393 8.78 -8.64 1.96
C THR A 393 8.09 -9.17 0.70
N ALA A 394 7.62 -8.29 -0.17
CA ALA A 394 7.22 -8.66 -1.52
C ALA A 394 8.48 -8.70 -2.39
N GLY A 395 9.11 -9.89 -2.47
CA GLY A 395 10.04 -10.20 -3.55
C GLY A 395 9.29 -10.21 -4.88
N ASN A 396 8.99 -9.03 -5.41
CA ASN A 396 8.69 -8.87 -6.83
C ASN A 396 10.02 -8.58 -7.52
N GLU A 397 10.76 -9.66 -7.71
CA GLU A 397 12.09 -9.66 -8.30
C GLU A 397 12.08 -8.95 -9.65
N ASN A 398 11.03 -9.17 -10.46
CA ASN A 398 10.84 -8.55 -11.76
C ASN A 398 10.64 -7.04 -11.66
N LEU A 399 9.74 -6.57 -10.79
CA LEU A 399 9.56 -5.14 -10.55
C LEU A 399 10.85 -4.48 -10.02
N THR A 400 11.54 -5.16 -9.10
CA THR A 400 12.81 -4.70 -8.53
C THR A 400 13.90 -4.58 -9.60
N LYS A 401 14.00 -5.57 -10.48
CA LYS A 401 14.88 -5.53 -11.66
C LYS A 401 14.54 -4.33 -12.54
N GLY A 402 13.26 -4.10 -12.84
CA GLY A 402 12.79 -2.93 -13.61
C GLY A 402 13.23 -1.60 -12.99
N ILE A 403 13.06 -1.44 -11.68
CA ILE A 403 13.49 -0.26 -10.92
C ILE A 403 15.00 -0.09 -10.91
N GLN A 404 15.75 -1.15 -10.62
CA GLN A 404 17.21 -1.10 -10.61
C GLN A 404 17.77 -0.74 -11.98
N ASP A 405 17.22 -1.33 -13.03
CA ASP A 405 17.62 -1.02 -14.40
C ASP A 405 17.32 0.44 -14.74
N ARG A 406 16.18 0.98 -14.31
CA ARG A 406 15.85 2.40 -14.49
C ARG A 406 16.74 3.33 -13.69
N LEU A 407 17.09 2.97 -12.46
CA LEU A 407 18.03 3.75 -11.64
C LEU A 407 19.44 3.72 -12.21
N VAL A 408 19.85 2.59 -12.82
CA VAL A 408 21.10 2.52 -13.59
C VAL A 408 21.05 3.43 -14.80
N GLU A 409 19.95 3.40 -15.54
CA GLU A 409 19.74 4.23 -16.71
C GLU A 409 19.79 5.73 -16.38
N LEU A 410 19.17 6.12 -15.27
CA LEU A 410 19.14 7.50 -14.78
C LEU A 410 20.42 7.90 -14.02
N GLY A 411 21.42 7.02 -13.93
CA GLY A 411 22.72 7.30 -13.31
C GLY A 411 22.73 7.33 -11.78
N PHE A 412 21.65 6.92 -11.12
CA PHE A 412 21.56 6.80 -9.66
C PHE A 412 22.16 5.49 -9.14
N LEU A 413 22.27 4.47 -9.99
CA LEU A 413 23.03 3.23 -9.76
C LEU A 413 24.06 3.00 -10.88
N THR A 414 25.10 2.23 -10.57
CA THR A 414 25.95 1.60 -11.59
C THR A 414 25.59 0.13 -11.75
N ARG A 415 25.95 -0.47 -12.89
CA ARG A 415 25.66 -1.90 -13.10
C ARG A 415 26.37 -2.80 -12.08
N ALA A 416 27.62 -2.50 -11.76
CA ALA A 416 28.38 -3.19 -10.72
C ALA A 416 27.72 -3.09 -9.32
N GLN A 417 27.05 -1.97 -9.02
CA GLN A 417 26.29 -1.83 -7.78
C GLN A 417 25.03 -2.70 -7.76
N VAL A 418 24.40 -2.88 -8.92
CA VAL A 418 23.21 -3.74 -9.09
C VAL A 418 23.58 -5.22 -9.07
N ASP A 419 24.67 -5.65 -9.70
CA ASP A 419 25.02 -7.07 -9.83
C ASP A 419 25.30 -7.75 -8.47
N THR A 420 25.60 -6.99 -7.42
CA THR A 420 25.70 -7.50 -6.04
C THR A 420 24.35 -7.81 -5.37
N GLY A 421 23.24 -7.62 -6.07
CA GLY A 421 21.88 -7.83 -5.58
C GLY A 421 20.78 -7.55 -6.61
N TYR A 422 20.94 -8.01 -7.86
CA TYR A 422 19.98 -7.76 -8.93
C TYR A 422 18.67 -8.50 -8.67
N GLY A 423 17.54 -7.79 -8.73
CA GLY A 423 16.24 -8.29 -8.28
C GLY A 423 16.02 -8.26 -6.77
N THR A 424 17.01 -7.79 -6.00
CA THR A 424 16.91 -7.55 -4.56
C THR A 424 17.01 -6.06 -4.26
N PHE A 425 16.03 -5.53 -3.54
CA PHE A 425 16.01 -4.11 -3.17
C PHE A 425 16.98 -3.85 -1.99
N GLY A 426 18.28 -3.95 -2.22
CA GLY A 426 19.30 -3.76 -1.17
C GLY A 426 19.58 -2.29 -0.80
N PRO A 427 20.47 -2.05 0.18
CA PRO A 427 20.84 -0.70 0.64
C PRO A 427 21.31 0.24 -0.48
N ARG A 428 22.00 -0.31 -1.49
CA ARG A 428 22.46 0.47 -2.65
C ARG A 428 21.30 0.97 -3.50
N THR A 429 20.31 0.11 -3.76
CA THR A 429 19.09 0.46 -4.50
C THR A 429 18.30 1.52 -3.74
N GLU A 430 18.14 1.35 -2.44
CA GLU A 430 17.45 2.29 -1.55
C GLU A 430 18.11 3.67 -1.52
N ASP A 431 19.43 3.74 -1.38
CA ASP A 431 20.18 5.00 -1.44
C ASP A 431 20.07 5.67 -2.82
N ALA A 432 20.12 4.90 -3.89
CA ALA A 432 19.89 5.41 -5.24
C ALA A 432 18.49 6.01 -5.41
N VAL A 433 17.47 5.36 -4.85
CA VAL A 433 16.10 5.91 -4.83
C VAL A 433 16.04 7.19 -4.02
N ARG A 434 16.70 7.29 -2.85
CA ARG A 434 16.75 8.55 -2.08
C ARG A 434 17.42 9.68 -2.85
N ARG A 435 18.48 9.38 -3.61
CA ARG A 435 19.16 10.36 -4.48
C ARG A 435 18.26 10.77 -5.64
N PHE A 436 17.57 9.82 -6.26
CA PHE A 436 16.59 10.08 -7.31
C PHE A 436 15.45 10.98 -6.82
N GLN A 437 14.84 10.63 -5.68
CA GLN A 437 13.78 11.41 -5.05
C GLN A 437 14.22 12.84 -4.75
N ALA A 438 15.42 13.00 -4.16
CA ALA A 438 15.99 14.33 -3.92
C ALA A 438 16.12 15.15 -5.20
N GLY A 439 16.65 14.55 -6.27
CA GLY A 439 16.79 15.20 -7.57
C GLY A 439 15.46 15.53 -8.28
N ARG A 440 14.34 14.97 -7.81
CA ARG A 440 12.99 15.23 -8.35
C ARG A 440 12.11 16.03 -7.39
N GLY A 441 12.64 16.51 -6.27
CA GLY A 441 11.87 17.24 -5.25
C GLY A 441 10.83 16.37 -4.53
N LEU A 442 11.01 15.05 -4.54
CA LEU A 442 10.17 14.09 -3.83
C LEU A 442 10.69 13.86 -2.41
N GLU A 443 9.82 13.36 -1.53
CA GLU A 443 10.21 12.93 -0.19
C GLU A 443 11.25 11.79 -0.28
N ARG A 444 12.37 11.91 0.45
CA ARG A 444 13.53 11.01 0.36
C ARG A 444 13.34 9.72 1.16
N THR A 445 12.24 9.01 0.90
CA THR A 445 11.85 7.80 1.63
C THR A 445 12.79 6.62 1.35
N GLY A 446 13.40 6.58 0.16
CA GLY A 446 14.17 5.43 -0.34
C GLY A 446 13.29 4.27 -0.83
N ARG A 447 11.97 4.50 -0.91
CA ARG A 447 10.98 3.56 -1.42
C ARG A 447 10.39 4.06 -2.73
N VAL A 448 10.05 3.16 -3.64
CA VAL A 448 9.39 3.48 -4.91
C VAL A 448 7.89 3.33 -4.74
N ASP A 449 7.25 4.41 -4.27
CA ASP A 449 5.80 4.61 -4.23
C ASP A 449 5.23 5.06 -5.59
N ASP A 450 3.93 5.31 -5.67
CA ASP A 450 3.26 5.75 -6.90
C ASP A 450 3.88 7.02 -7.49
N ALA A 451 4.17 8.03 -6.67
CA ALA A 451 4.82 9.26 -7.08
C ALA A 451 6.26 9.03 -7.57
N THR A 452 7.03 8.20 -6.87
CA THR A 452 8.40 7.85 -7.26
C THR A 452 8.41 6.99 -8.53
N PHE A 453 7.48 6.04 -8.66
CA PHE A 453 7.33 5.18 -9.83
C PHE A 453 6.88 6.00 -11.04
N ALA A 454 5.92 6.92 -10.87
CA ALA A 454 5.53 7.87 -11.90
C ALA A 454 6.70 8.79 -12.29
N ALA A 455 7.54 9.21 -11.34
CA ALA A 455 8.72 10.00 -11.68
C ALA A 455 9.81 9.17 -12.40
N LEU A 456 9.93 7.88 -12.06
CA LEU A 456 10.86 6.94 -12.70
C LEU A 456 10.39 6.59 -14.12
N PHE A 457 9.10 6.29 -14.31
CA PHE A 457 8.55 5.62 -15.48
C PHE A 457 7.37 6.35 -16.15
N GLY A 458 6.64 7.18 -15.40
CA GLY A 458 5.55 8.00 -15.92
C GLY A 458 6.10 9.13 -16.80
N GLY A 459 5.86 9.02 -18.10
CA GLY A 459 6.24 10.05 -19.06
C GLY A 459 5.51 11.36 -18.76
N ARG A 460 6.25 12.41 -18.40
CA ARG A 460 5.75 13.78 -18.51
C ARG A 460 6.33 14.40 -19.77
N ARG A 461 5.60 14.32 -20.89
CA ARG A 461 5.69 15.37 -21.92
C ARG A 461 4.61 16.41 -21.60
N THR A 462 5.02 17.50 -20.96
CA THR A 462 4.28 18.75 -21.00
C THR A 462 4.31 19.28 -22.43
N GLY A 463 3.15 19.35 -23.08
CA GLY A 463 2.81 20.32 -24.12
C GLY A 463 3.85 20.64 -25.21
N GLY A 464 4.37 19.63 -25.90
CA GLY A 464 5.15 19.81 -27.12
C GLY A 464 4.97 18.60 -28.03
N GLU A 465 4.93 18.83 -29.35
CA GLU A 465 4.83 17.80 -30.39
C GLU A 465 5.78 16.61 -30.15
N PRO A 466 5.42 15.40 -30.61
CA PRO A 466 6.21 14.20 -30.34
C PRO A 466 7.61 14.34 -30.93
N THR A 467 8.62 14.37 -30.05
CA THR A 467 10.03 14.23 -30.45
C THR A 467 10.42 12.76 -30.51
N PRO A 468 11.43 12.36 -31.30
CA PRO A 468 11.85 10.97 -31.51
C PRO A 468 12.38 10.19 -30.27
N THR A 469 12.19 10.70 -29.06
CA THR A 469 12.57 10.04 -27.80
C THR A 469 11.54 9.00 -27.29
N ASP A 470 10.51 8.68 -28.08
CA ASP A 470 9.55 7.58 -27.85
C ASP A 470 10.05 6.21 -28.33
N VAL A 471 11.33 5.93 -28.11
CA VAL A 471 11.85 4.57 -28.33
C VAL A 471 11.47 3.75 -27.10
N ASN A 472 10.55 2.79 -27.26
CA ASN A 472 10.24 1.81 -26.22
C ASN A 472 11.40 0.81 -26.10
N TYR A 473 11.98 0.66 -24.90
CA TYR A 473 13.06 -0.28 -24.60
C TYR A 473 12.94 -0.89 -23.20
N SER A 474 13.56 -2.06 -23.02
CA SER A 474 13.68 -2.75 -21.72
C SER A 474 15.05 -3.42 -21.59
N THR A 475 15.42 -3.86 -20.39
CA THR A 475 16.63 -4.71 -20.27
C THR A 475 16.42 -6.01 -21.00
N ALA A 476 17.41 -6.35 -21.82
CA ALA A 476 17.48 -7.58 -22.57
C ALA A 476 17.52 -8.79 -21.64
N THR A 477 16.93 -9.88 -22.10
CA THR A 477 17.00 -11.20 -21.47
C THR A 477 17.64 -12.18 -22.45
N ASN A 478 18.16 -13.29 -21.93
CA ASN A 478 18.64 -14.39 -22.77
C ASN A 478 17.50 -14.87 -23.68
N GLY A 479 17.85 -15.24 -24.91
CA GLY A 479 16.96 -15.86 -25.86
C GLY A 479 17.35 -17.30 -26.15
N ARG A 480 16.67 -17.91 -27.12
CA ARG A 480 16.87 -19.31 -27.49
C ARG A 480 18.30 -19.62 -27.95
N ASN A 481 18.89 -18.72 -28.72
CA ASN A 481 20.19 -18.90 -29.40
C ASN A 481 21.16 -17.73 -29.14
N TYR A 482 20.90 -16.98 -28.08
CA TYR A 482 21.80 -15.94 -27.61
C TYR A 482 21.67 -15.72 -26.11
N THR A 483 22.76 -15.28 -25.52
CA THR A 483 22.86 -14.85 -24.13
C THR A 483 23.26 -13.38 -24.10
N VAL A 484 22.86 -12.65 -23.05
CA VAL A 484 23.09 -11.21 -22.94
C VAL A 484 23.89 -10.90 -21.68
N ASN A 485 24.86 -9.99 -21.77
CA ASN A 485 25.50 -9.47 -20.58
C ASN A 485 24.46 -8.76 -19.70
N PRO A 486 24.61 -8.84 -18.37
CA PRO A 486 23.69 -8.21 -17.44
C PRO A 486 23.52 -6.71 -17.71
N GLY A 487 22.27 -6.25 -17.80
CA GLY A 487 21.95 -4.82 -17.88
C GLY A 487 22.03 -4.19 -19.27
N ILE A 488 22.15 -4.96 -20.35
CA ILE A 488 22.00 -4.44 -21.72
C ILE A 488 20.56 -3.98 -21.92
N LEU A 489 20.33 -2.80 -22.51
CA LEU A 489 18.99 -2.39 -22.92
C LEU A 489 18.78 -2.75 -24.40
N MET A 490 17.55 -3.13 -24.74
CA MET A 490 17.13 -3.39 -26.11
C MET A 490 15.80 -2.70 -26.36
N THR A 491 15.68 -2.12 -27.54
CA THR A 491 14.42 -1.56 -28.01
C THR A 491 13.47 -2.67 -28.43
N ASP A 492 12.17 -2.40 -28.37
CA ASP A 492 11.15 -3.32 -28.89
C ASP A 492 11.36 -3.60 -30.39
N ALA A 493 11.94 -2.63 -31.13
CA ALA A 493 12.25 -2.77 -32.55
C ALA A 493 13.48 -3.65 -32.82
N LEU A 494 14.44 -3.73 -31.89
CA LEU A 494 15.68 -4.49 -32.05
C LEU A 494 15.51 -5.96 -31.71
N ARG A 495 14.69 -6.27 -30.70
CA ARG A 495 14.50 -7.63 -30.18
C ARG A 495 14.14 -8.68 -31.24
N PRO A 496 13.08 -8.52 -32.04
CA PRO A 496 12.72 -9.52 -33.04
C PRO A 496 13.82 -9.72 -34.10
N ARG A 497 14.58 -8.66 -34.40
CA ARG A 497 15.71 -8.74 -35.34
C ARG A 497 16.88 -9.50 -34.75
N LEU A 498 17.17 -9.30 -33.46
CA LEU A 498 18.20 -10.09 -32.79
C LEU A 498 17.81 -11.58 -32.71
N GLU A 499 16.56 -11.89 -32.39
CA GLU A 499 16.08 -13.28 -32.36
C GLU A 499 16.26 -13.94 -33.72
N GLU A 500 15.89 -13.25 -34.80
CA GLU A 500 16.12 -13.72 -36.17
C GLU A 500 17.62 -13.90 -36.49
N LEU A 501 18.47 -12.94 -36.11
CA LEU A 501 19.92 -13.01 -36.30
C LEU A 501 20.51 -14.23 -35.58
N ALA A 502 20.14 -14.44 -34.32
CA ALA A 502 20.62 -15.54 -33.51
C ALA A 502 20.17 -16.90 -34.05
N ASP A 503 18.91 -17.01 -34.49
CA ASP A 503 18.36 -18.21 -35.10
C ASP A 503 19.06 -18.57 -36.41
N ARG A 504 19.31 -17.57 -37.28
CA ARG A 504 20.06 -17.77 -38.53
C ARG A 504 21.50 -18.18 -38.24
N TYR A 505 22.15 -17.53 -37.28
CA TYR A 505 23.53 -17.83 -36.89
C TYR A 505 23.67 -19.24 -36.33
N HIS A 506 22.75 -19.66 -35.45
CA HIS A 506 22.73 -21.00 -34.89
C HIS A 506 22.52 -22.07 -35.96
N ARG A 507 21.59 -21.86 -36.90
CA ARG A 507 21.39 -22.80 -38.01
C ARG A 507 22.64 -22.98 -38.88
N GLN A 508 23.41 -21.92 -39.09
CA GLN A 508 24.59 -21.97 -39.96
C GLN A 508 25.84 -22.52 -39.25
N THR A 509 25.99 -22.29 -37.95
CA THR A 509 27.24 -22.56 -37.23
C THR A 509 27.11 -23.60 -36.11
N GLY A 510 25.89 -23.89 -35.66
CA GLY A 510 25.61 -24.61 -34.42
C GLY A 510 25.90 -23.81 -33.14
N GLY A 511 26.45 -22.59 -33.26
CA GLY A 511 26.83 -21.74 -32.14
C GLY A 511 25.70 -20.87 -31.60
N SER A 512 25.94 -20.21 -30.46
CA SER A 512 25.07 -19.20 -29.84
C SER A 512 25.78 -17.86 -29.84
N LEU A 513 25.03 -16.74 -29.85
CA LEU A 513 25.60 -15.40 -29.76
C LEU A 513 25.71 -14.92 -28.31
N GLN A 514 26.79 -14.25 -27.95
CA GLN A 514 26.90 -13.51 -26.70
C GLN A 514 26.77 -12.01 -27.00
N ILE A 515 25.70 -11.37 -26.53
CA ILE A 515 25.46 -9.95 -26.71
C ILE A 515 26.13 -9.20 -25.56
N THR A 516 27.01 -8.25 -25.89
CA THR A 516 27.87 -7.54 -24.94
C THR A 516 27.43 -6.10 -24.70
N SER A 517 26.67 -5.51 -25.63
CA SER A 517 26.07 -4.17 -25.54
C SER A 517 24.80 -4.08 -26.39
N GLY A 518 24.03 -3.01 -26.23
CA GLY A 518 22.75 -2.79 -26.92
C GLY A 518 22.39 -1.31 -26.99
N TYR A 519 21.10 -1.01 -27.04
CA TYR A 519 20.61 0.36 -27.01
C TYR A 519 21.08 1.10 -25.76
N ARG A 520 21.49 2.35 -25.93
CA ARG A 520 21.99 3.21 -24.87
C ARG A 520 21.29 4.56 -24.94
N PRO A 521 20.25 4.80 -24.13
CA PRO A 521 19.54 6.07 -24.16
C PRO A 521 20.46 7.23 -23.73
N PRO A 522 20.09 8.49 -24.01
CA PRO A 522 20.89 9.67 -23.70
C PRO A 522 21.42 9.71 -22.26
N ALA A 523 20.63 9.30 -21.28
CA ALA A 523 21.04 9.28 -19.87
C ALA A 523 22.19 8.29 -19.59
N ARG A 524 22.13 7.09 -20.19
CA ARG A 524 23.16 6.08 -20.03
C ARG A 524 24.44 6.45 -20.79
N GLN A 525 24.31 7.08 -21.95
CA GLN A 525 25.46 7.61 -22.68
C GLN A 525 26.11 8.76 -21.92
N ALA A 526 25.33 9.68 -21.34
CA ALA A 526 25.83 10.76 -20.50
C ALA A 526 26.61 10.25 -19.29
N ALA A 527 26.07 9.24 -18.57
CA ALA A 527 26.74 8.64 -17.42
C ALA A 527 28.07 7.97 -17.81
N ALA A 528 28.10 7.22 -18.92
CA ALA A 528 29.32 6.60 -19.42
C ALA A 528 30.38 7.64 -19.82
N MET A 529 29.97 8.72 -20.48
CA MET A 529 30.86 9.84 -20.81
C MET A 529 31.37 10.55 -19.56
N TYR A 530 30.53 10.76 -18.54
CA TYR A 530 30.95 11.35 -17.26
C TYR A 530 32.04 10.50 -16.62
N ASP A 531 31.84 9.18 -16.51
CA ASP A 531 32.80 8.29 -15.87
C ASP A 531 34.16 8.29 -16.61
N LEU A 532 34.17 8.41 -17.95
CA LEU A 532 35.39 8.58 -18.74
C LEU A 532 36.07 9.94 -18.51
N ILE A 533 35.30 11.02 -18.33
CA ILE A 533 35.84 12.35 -18.03
C ILE A 533 36.53 12.32 -16.66
N GLU A 534 35.92 11.68 -15.65
CA GLU A 534 36.53 11.59 -14.31
C GLU A 534 37.79 10.72 -14.31
N ALA A 535 37.80 9.65 -15.11
CA ALA A 535 38.94 8.72 -15.16
C ALA A 535 40.13 9.27 -15.96
N HIS A 536 39.88 10.03 -17.04
CA HIS A 536 40.90 10.35 -18.04
C HIS A 536 40.93 11.83 -18.46
N GLY A 537 39.99 12.64 -17.99
CA GLY A 537 39.86 14.06 -18.32
C GLY A 537 39.10 14.32 -19.61
N THR A 538 38.64 15.58 -19.76
CA THR A 538 37.84 16.03 -20.91
C THR A 538 38.57 15.95 -22.24
N GLY A 539 39.90 16.15 -22.25
CA GLY A 539 40.73 16.05 -23.46
C GLY A 539 40.77 14.63 -24.04
N TYR A 540 40.84 13.61 -23.17
CA TYR A 540 40.77 12.21 -23.59
C TYR A 540 39.41 11.90 -24.22
N VAL A 541 38.32 12.25 -23.53
CA VAL A 541 36.96 12.02 -24.04
C VAL A 541 36.71 12.75 -25.35
N ARG A 542 37.19 13.98 -25.49
CA ARG A 542 37.11 14.73 -26.75
C ARG A 542 37.74 13.98 -27.91
N ASN A 543 38.84 13.26 -27.67
CA ASN A 543 39.56 12.53 -28.72
C ASN A 543 38.88 11.23 -29.13
N LEU A 544 38.12 10.59 -28.24
CA LEU A 544 37.41 9.34 -28.52
C LEU A 544 36.29 9.48 -29.57
N TYR A 545 35.61 10.62 -29.60
CA TYR A 545 34.43 10.80 -30.45
C TYR A 545 34.76 11.51 -31.76
N ALA A 546 34.23 11.01 -32.87
CA ALA A 546 34.47 11.57 -34.21
C ALA A 546 33.82 12.96 -34.37
N ASP A 547 32.58 13.12 -33.94
CA ASP A 547 31.87 14.40 -33.99
C ASP A 547 32.38 15.36 -32.91
N LYS A 548 33.31 16.22 -33.32
CA LYS A 548 33.98 17.19 -32.45
C LYS A 548 33.04 18.28 -31.96
N THR A 549 31.98 18.61 -32.70
CA THR A 549 31.01 19.63 -32.32
C THR A 549 30.07 19.10 -31.25
N ALA A 550 29.52 17.91 -31.48
CA ALA A 550 28.61 17.27 -30.55
C ALA A 550 29.28 16.95 -29.21
N VAL A 551 30.51 16.41 -29.22
CA VAL A 551 31.25 16.15 -27.98
C VAL A 551 31.58 17.44 -27.21
N ASP A 552 31.91 18.54 -27.89
CA ASP A 552 32.26 19.81 -27.23
C ASP A 552 31.06 20.43 -26.52
N GLN A 553 29.86 20.32 -27.08
CA GLN A 553 28.61 20.73 -26.41
C GLN A 553 28.40 19.93 -25.12
N ILE A 554 28.60 18.61 -25.17
CA ILE A 554 28.46 17.73 -24.00
C ILE A 554 29.52 18.08 -22.94
N LEU A 555 30.77 18.31 -23.35
CA LEU A 555 31.86 18.71 -22.45
C LEU A 555 31.65 20.11 -21.86
N ALA A 556 30.99 21.02 -22.57
CA ALA A 556 30.56 22.30 -22.03
C ALA A 556 29.46 22.12 -20.97
N ALA A 557 28.46 21.27 -21.25
CA ALA A 557 27.42 20.94 -20.29
C ALA A 557 27.98 20.30 -19.00
N TYR A 558 28.96 19.39 -19.14
CA TYR A 558 29.73 18.85 -18.01
C TYR A 558 30.41 19.97 -17.22
N ARG A 559 31.27 20.77 -17.86
CA ARG A 559 32.07 21.81 -17.17
C ARG A 559 31.21 22.83 -16.42
N ASN A 560 30.07 23.20 -16.99
CA ASN A 560 29.16 24.19 -16.39
C ASN A 560 28.33 23.64 -15.23
N ASN A 561 28.30 22.32 -15.02
CA ASN A 561 27.43 21.65 -14.05
C ASN A 561 28.18 20.60 -13.21
N ASN A 562 29.50 20.66 -13.10
CA ASN A 562 30.32 19.63 -12.44
C ASN A 562 30.36 19.72 -10.90
N ALA A 563 29.53 20.58 -10.28
CA ALA A 563 29.43 20.68 -8.83
C ALA A 563 28.98 19.36 -8.19
N SER A 564 28.20 18.54 -8.92
CA SER A 564 27.87 17.17 -8.53
C SER A 564 27.75 16.28 -9.77
N ARG A 565 28.02 14.97 -9.59
CA ARG A 565 27.81 13.97 -10.66
C ARG A 565 26.38 14.00 -11.20
N ALA A 566 25.39 14.20 -10.32
CA ALA A 566 23.99 14.22 -10.71
C ALA A 566 23.68 15.39 -11.64
N ASP A 567 24.17 16.59 -11.32
CA ASP A 567 23.93 17.79 -12.13
C ASP A 567 24.65 17.73 -13.47
N ALA A 568 25.90 17.26 -13.47
CA ALA A 568 26.70 17.07 -14.67
C ALA A 568 26.06 16.03 -15.61
N VAL A 569 25.72 14.85 -15.10
CA VAL A 569 25.07 13.79 -15.90
C VAL A 569 23.72 14.26 -16.40
N ALA A 570 22.92 14.99 -15.61
CA ALA A 570 21.64 15.52 -16.06
C ALA A 570 21.80 16.57 -17.18
N ALA A 571 22.78 17.46 -17.08
CA ALA A 571 23.07 18.46 -18.12
C ALA A 571 23.59 17.81 -19.41
N MET A 572 24.50 16.84 -19.30
CA MET A 572 24.97 16.04 -20.43
C MET A 572 23.83 15.24 -21.07
N THR A 573 22.94 14.67 -20.26
CA THR A 573 21.76 13.91 -20.74
C THR A 573 20.85 14.78 -21.60
N ARG A 574 20.54 16.01 -21.15
CA ARG A 574 19.74 16.96 -21.94
C ARG A 574 20.42 17.26 -23.27
N THR A 575 21.72 17.58 -23.24
CA THR A 575 22.50 17.89 -24.44
C THR A 575 22.50 16.73 -25.45
N ILE A 576 22.72 15.50 -25.00
CA ILE A 576 22.69 14.30 -25.86
C ILE A 576 21.27 14.04 -26.38
N GLY A 577 20.26 14.23 -25.53
CA GLY A 577 18.85 14.11 -25.94
C GLY A 577 18.47 15.10 -27.03
N ASP A 578 18.91 16.35 -26.91
CA ASP A 578 18.70 17.40 -27.92
C ASP A 578 19.42 17.04 -29.21
N GLN A 579 20.68 16.58 -29.15
CA GLN A 579 21.42 16.10 -30.32
C GLN A 579 20.68 14.98 -31.05
N VAL A 580 20.23 13.94 -30.32
CA VAL A 580 19.45 12.84 -30.88
C VAL A 580 18.14 13.34 -31.50
N GLY A 581 17.47 14.31 -30.87
CA GLY A 581 16.27 14.96 -31.41
C GLY A 581 16.50 15.64 -32.76
N HIS A 582 17.72 16.10 -33.02
CA HIS A 582 18.15 16.69 -34.29
C HIS A 582 18.85 15.69 -35.23
N GLY A 583 18.80 14.39 -34.94
CA GLY A 583 19.42 13.34 -35.75
C GLY A 583 20.95 13.25 -35.61
N VAL A 584 21.53 13.90 -34.61
CA VAL A 584 22.96 13.85 -34.29
C VAL A 584 23.20 12.79 -33.23
N TYR A 585 23.97 11.75 -33.57
CA TYR A 585 24.25 10.63 -32.69
C TYR A 585 25.73 10.61 -32.35
N ILE A 586 26.08 10.99 -31.12
CA ILE A 586 27.48 10.96 -30.65
C ILE A 586 28.03 9.52 -30.54
N SER A 587 27.15 8.52 -30.51
CA SER A 587 27.46 7.09 -30.50
C SER A 587 26.35 6.33 -31.23
N ASP A 588 26.70 5.29 -31.98
CA ASP A 588 25.70 4.47 -32.67
C ASP A 588 24.80 3.70 -31.72
N HIS A 589 25.20 3.46 -30.46
CA HIS A 589 24.32 2.88 -29.44
C HIS A 589 23.14 3.76 -29.05
N LEU A 590 23.16 5.06 -29.39
CA LEU A 590 22.00 5.94 -29.25
C LEU A 590 20.94 5.66 -30.33
N ARG A 591 21.27 4.87 -31.36
CA ARG A 591 20.33 4.41 -32.38
C ARG A 591 19.56 3.21 -31.86
N SER A 592 18.27 3.16 -32.18
CA SER A 592 17.35 2.15 -31.64
C SER A 592 17.67 0.71 -32.07
N ARG A 593 18.60 0.49 -33.01
CA ARG A 593 18.90 -0.84 -33.58
C ARG A 593 20.37 -1.28 -33.47
N ALA A 594 21.16 -0.60 -32.66
CA ALA A 594 22.56 -0.95 -32.44
C ALA A 594 22.75 -1.97 -31.30
N LEU A 595 23.68 -2.92 -31.48
CA LEU A 595 24.11 -3.90 -30.47
C LEU A 595 25.56 -4.34 -30.70
N ASP A 596 26.18 -4.90 -29.66
CA ASP A 596 27.51 -5.51 -29.77
C ASP A 596 27.44 -7.01 -29.50
N VAL A 597 28.22 -7.78 -30.26
CA VAL A 597 28.39 -9.24 -30.11
C VAL A 597 29.84 -9.53 -29.72
N ALA A 598 30.05 -10.51 -28.85
CA ALA A 598 31.39 -10.97 -28.47
C ALA A 598 32.17 -11.54 -29.67
N THR A 599 33.50 -11.49 -29.57
CA THR A 599 34.42 -11.89 -30.65
C THR A 599 34.61 -13.40 -30.80
N ASP A 600 34.07 -14.20 -29.89
CA ASP A 600 34.02 -15.65 -30.00
C ASP A 600 33.04 -16.13 -31.10
N ALA A 601 32.15 -15.25 -31.56
CA ALA A 601 31.31 -15.52 -32.71
C ALA A 601 32.14 -15.60 -34.01
N ASN A 602 31.73 -16.48 -34.92
CA ASN A 602 32.32 -16.60 -36.25
C ASN A 602 31.96 -15.38 -37.09
N PHE A 603 32.89 -14.42 -37.17
CA PHE A 603 32.70 -13.16 -37.86
C PHE A 603 32.24 -13.32 -39.31
N ARG A 604 32.78 -14.29 -40.06
CA ARG A 604 32.41 -14.48 -41.48
C ARG A 604 30.94 -14.89 -41.61
N ALA A 605 30.49 -15.84 -40.80
CA ALA A 605 29.09 -16.29 -40.81
C ALA A 605 28.16 -15.17 -40.33
N LEU A 606 28.49 -14.55 -39.18
CA LEU A 606 27.72 -13.46 -38.60
C LEU A 606 27.59 -12.28 -39.57
N SER A 607 28.69 -11.89 -40.22
CA SER A 607 28.71 -10.79 -41.18
C SER A 607 27.91 -11.07 -42.45
N GLY A 608 27.87 -12.32 -42.91
CA GLY A 608 26.98 -12.72 -44.00
C GLY A 608 25.51 -12.51 -43.63
N ILE A 609 25.11 -13.04 -42.48
CA ILE A 609 23.71 -12.99 -42.01
C ILE A 609 23.26 -11.54 -41.76
N VAL A 610 24.08 -10.72 -41.08
CA VAL A 610 23.75 -9.32 -40.80
C VAL A 610 23.48 -8.56 -42.10
N ARG A 611 24.29 -8.77 -43.14
CA ARG A 611 24.09 -8.12 -44.45
C ARG A 611 22.82 -8.60 -45.15
N GLU A 612 22.50 -9.90 -45.07
CA GLU A 612 21.24 -10.44 -45.60
C GLU A 612 20.01 -9.85 -44.91
N MET A 613 20.13 -9.49 -43.63
CA MET A 613 19.08 -8.85 -42.85
C MET A 613 19.00 -7.33 -43.08
N GLY A 614 19.85 -6.79 -43.96
CA GLY A 614 19.91 -5.36 -44.28
C GLY A 614 20.66 -4.52 -43.24
N GLY A 615 21.42 -5.17 -42.36
CA GLY A 615 22.21 -4.51 -41.31
C GLY A 615 23.66 -4.27 -41.71
N SER A 616 24.39 -3.58 -40.82
CA SER A 616 25.83 -3.34 -40.91
C SER A 616 26.56 -4.00 -39.74
N ILE A 617 27.82 -4.38 -39.96
CA ILE A 617 28.69 -4.95 -38.92
C ILE A 617 30.11 -4.42 -39.07
N LEU A 618 30.72 -4.07 -37.94
CA LEU A 618 32.09 -3.60 -37.83
C LEU A 618 32.83 -4.46 -36.80
N ASN A 619 34.10 -4.77 -37.06
CA ASN A 619 34.96 -5.46 -36.10
C ASN A 619 35.81 -4.42 -35.37
N GLU A 620 35.57 -4.26 -34.07
CA GLU A 620 36.28 -3.29 -33.22
C GLU A 620 37.38 -3.95 -32.36
N GLY A 621 37.77 -5.18 -32.71
CA GLY A 621 38.87 -5.93 -32.09
C GLY A 621 38.49 -6.67 -30.81
N ASN A 622 37.68 -6.07 -29.93
CA ASN A 622 37.19 -6.70 -28.69
C ASN A 622 35.68 -7.05 -28.72
N HIS A 623 34.95 -6.59 -29.73
CA HIS A 623 33.57 -6.98 -30.03
C HIS A 623 33.26 -6.71 -31.51
N PHE A 624 32.11 -7.20 -31.96
CA PHE A 624 31.52 -6.86 -33.25
C PHE A 624 30.35 -5.91 -33.03
N HIS A 625 30.47 -4.69 -33.53
CA HIS A 625 29.39 -3.71 -33.51
C HIS A 625 28.42 -3.99 -34.66
N ILE A 626 27.12 -4.04 -34.38
CA ILE A 626 26.08 -4.40 -35.35
C ILE A 626 24.96 -3.36 -35.28
N GLU A 627 24.51 -2.90 -36.44
CA GLU A 627 23.25 -2.16 -36.61
C GLU A 627 22.30 -2.99 -37.49
N LEU A 628 21.11 -3.34 -36.98
CA LEU A 628 20.17 -4.26 -37.65
C LEU A 628 19.06 -3.58 -38.47
#